data_AF-A0AAV5G0U2-F1
#
_entry.id   AF-A0AAV5G0U2-F1
#
_cell.length_a   1.000
_cell.length_b   1.000
_cell.length_c   1.000
_cell.angle_alpha   90.00
_cell.angle_beta   90.00
_cell.angle_gamma   90.00
#
_symmetry.space_group_name_H-M   'P 1'
#
loop_
_entity.id
_entity.type
_entity.pdbx_description
1 polymer ?
#
loop_
_entity_poly.entity_id
_entity_poly.type
_entity_poly.pdbx_seq_one_letter_code
_entity_poly.pdbx_strand_id
1 'polypeptide(L)'
;MADETDRDQLYDAVAQMPAKYWQNRPADVDSFLAAEDPLQIEPWLVWDELDGDDGEPEPALKTQVQDGACIFANRAGWATGAGCALHQWAMAEDQELTVVKPEVCWQLPIRRHEEWEERTDGQEILRTTLGEYDRRGWGNGGEDFDWYCTTDSACHNSPEPMWRSHISELTALMGKQSYELLAAHCEERARLRDAAKSANIDLPLHPASKKAGW
;
A
#
# COMPACT_ATOMS: atom_id res chain seq x y z
N MET A 1 -11.21 0.69 5.79
CA MET A 1 -10.25 1.52 6.52
C MET A 1 -9.48 0.58 7.39
N ALA A 2 -8.17 0.76 7.54
CA ALA A 2 -7.35 -0.12 8.36
C ALA A 2 -7.62 0.11 9.86
N ASP A 3 -7.62 1.37 10.30
CA ASP A 3 -7.90 1.77 11.67
C ASP A 3 -8.46 3.21 11.75
N GLU A 4 -8.54 3.78 12.95
CA GLU A 4 -8.98 5.16 13.19
C GLU A 4 -8.00 6.19 12.61
N THR A 5 -6.68 5.93 12.71
CA THR A 5 -5.64 6.80 12.15
C THR A 5 -5.78 6.91 10.64
N ASP A 6 -6.02 5.79 9.96
CA ASP A 6 -6.27 5.69 8.53
C ASP A 6 -7.48 6.54 8.11
N ARG A 7 -8.53 6.58 8.97
CA ARG A 7 -9.74 7.37 8.77
C ARG A 7 -9.51 8.85 8.90
N ASP A 8 -8.81 9.26 9.95
CA ASP A 8 -8.47 10.67 10.16
C ASP A 8 -7.58 11.19 9.02
N GLN A 9 -6.60 10.39 8.61
CA GLN A 9 -5.73 10.71 7.48
C GLN A 9 -6.50 10.85 6.16
N LEU A 10 -7.44 9.95 5.88
CA LEU A 10 -8.29 10.06 4.70
C LEU A 10 -9.21 11.29 4.76
N TYR A 11 -9.74 11.61 5.94
CA TYR A 11 -10.54 12.81 6.16
C TYR A 11 -9.72 14.06 5.83
N ASP A 12 -8.51 14.18 6.39
CA ASP A 12 -7.59 15.29 6.15
C ASP A 12 -7.21 15.39 4.67
N ALA A 13 -6.93 14.26 4.03
CA ALA A 13 -6.66 14.21 2.60
C ALA A 13 -7.84 14.73 1.77
N VAL A 14 -9.07 14.37 2.10
CA VAL A 14 -10.28 14.85 1.41
C VAL A 14 -10.52 16.34 1.64
N ALA A 15 -10.24 16.84 2.83
CA ALA A 15 -10.37 18.25 3.18
C ALA A 15 -9.34 19.12 2.43
N GLN A 16 -8.12 18.61 2.26
CA GLN A 16 -7.02 19.34 1.62
C GLN A 16 -7.02 19.21 0.09
N MET A 17 -7.47 18.07 -0.45
CA MET A 17 -7.40 17.77 -1.88
C MET A 17 -8.33 18.68 -2.69
N PRO A 18 -7.79 19.48 -3.63
CA PRO A 18 -8.62 20.29 -4.53
C PRO A 18 -9.54 19.42 -5.39
N ALA A 19 -10.81 19.84 -5.54
CA ALA A 19 -11.83 19.07 -6.28
C ALA A 19 -11.45 18.70 -7.72
N LYS A 20 -10.55 19.46 -8.37
CA LYS A 20 -10.02 19.14 -9.71
C LYS A 20 -9.41 17.73 -9.80
N TYR A 21 -8.90 17.19 -8.70
CA TYR A 21 -8.27 15.86 -8.66
C TYR A 21 -9.28 14.72 -8.52
N TRP A 22 -10.53 14.98 -8.12
CA TRP A 22 -11.49 13.93 -7.77
C TRP A 22 -12.77 14.03 -8.59
N GLN A 23 -12.82 13.25 -9.67
CA GLN A 23 -13.95 13.22 -10.61
C GLN A 23 -15.28 12.91 -9.92
N ASN A 24 -15.27 11.94 -9.01
CA ASN A 24 -16.48 11.44 -8.37
C ASN A 24 -16.69 12.02 -6.96
N ARG A 25 -16.17 13.23 -6.69
CA ARG A 25 -16.37 13.90 -5.41
C ARG A 25 -17.86 14.14 -5.18
N PRO A 26 -18.47 13.63 -4.09
CA PRO A 26 -19.85 13.94 -3.75
C PRO A 26 -20.07 15.45 -3.57
N ALA A 27 -21.25 15.92 -3.97
CA ALA A 27 -21.57 17.35 -3.94
C ALA A 27 -21.70 17.92 -2.51
N ASP A 28 -21.94 17.06 -1.54
CA ASP A 28 -22.16 17.38 -0.13
C ASP A 28 -20.89 17.30 0.73
N VAL A 29 -19.72 16.96 0.16
CA VAL A 29 -18.45 16.89 0.90
C VAL A 29 -18.15 18.22 1.60
N ASP A 30 -18.28 19.35 0.91
CA ASP A 30 -17.93 20.65 1.49
C ASP A 30 -18.88 21.02 2.64
N SER A 31 -20.18 20.70 2.51
CA SER A 31 -21.15 20.89 3.60
C SER A 31 -20.92 19.94 4.77
N PHE A 32 -20.50 18.70 4.50
CA PHE A 32 -20.15 17.73 5.52
C PHE A 32 -18.96 18.20 6.35
N LEU A 33 -17.86 18.59 5.68
CA LEU A 33 -16.66 19.09 6.35
C LEU A 33 -16.93 20.34 7.19
N ALA A 34 -17.86 21.20 6.75
CA ALA A 34 -18.25 22.41 7.48
C ALA A 34 -19.22 22.16 8.65
N ALA A 35 -19.92 21.02 8.68
CA ALA A 35 -20.89 20.70 9.72
C ALA A 35 -20.21 20.27 11.03
N GLU A 36 -19.00 19.70 10.95
CA GLU A 36 -18.24 19.16 12.08
C GLU A 36 -19.07 18.22 12.98
N ASP A 37 -20.01 17.46 12.38
CA ASP A 37 -20.87 16.52 13.10
C ASP A 37 -20.19 15.14 13.21
N PRO A 38 -19.70 14.74 14.39
CA PRO A 38 -19.00 13.47 14.56
C PRO A 38 -19.92 12.24 14.44
N LEU A 39 -21.25 12.41 14.44
CA LEU A 39 -22.20 11.32 14.27
C LEU A 39 -22.49 11.03 12.80
N GLN A 40 -22.14 11.94 11.90
CA GLN A 40 -22.35 11.76 10.48
C GLN A 40 -21.18 10.97 9.87
N ILE A 41 -21.52 9.95 9.08
CA ILE A 41 -20.53 9.19 8.30
C ILE A 41 -20.12 10.04 7.10
N GLU A 42 -18.83 10.00 6.79
CA GLU A 42 -18.23 10.67 5.66
C GLU A 42 -18.93 10.29 4.34
N PRO A 43 -19.25 11.26 3.46
CA PRO A 43 -19.92 11.01 2.18
C PRO A 43 -19.20 10.08 1.21
N TRP A 44 -17.96 9.67 1.51
CA TRP A 44 -17.17 8.73 0.72
C TRP A 44 -17.02 7.35 1.37
N LEU A 45 -17.57 7.15 2.57
CA LEU A 45 -17.54 5.87 3.29
C LEU A 45 -18.93 5.21 3.31
N VAL A 46 -18.94 3.90 3.56
CA VAL A 46 -20.13 3.08 3.77
C VAL A 46 -19.79 1.95 4.75
N TRP A 47 -20.77 1.54 5.54
CA TRP A 47 -20.66 0.35 6.39
C TRP A 47 -20.69 -0.92 5.54
N ASP A 48 -19.88 -1.88 5.94
CA ASP A 48 -19.77 -3.22 5.39
C ASP A 48 -19.49 -4.21 6.52
N GLU A 49 -19.40 -5.49 6.19
CA GLU A 49 -18.99 -6.55 7.12
C GLU A 49 -17.68 -7.17 6.62
N LEU A 50 -16.69 -7.26 7.50
CA LEU A 50 -15.42 -7.97 7.27
C LEU A 50 -15.25 -9.04 8.34
N ASP A 51 -14.65 -10.18 7.98
CA ASP A 51 -14.36 -11.22 8.97
C ASP A 51 -13.32 -10.71 9.97
N GLY A 52 -13.64 -10.77 11.26
CA GLY A 52 -12.73 -10.48 12.36
C GLY A 52 -11.67 -11.56 12.56
N ASP A 53 -10.79 -11.38 13.55
CA ASP A 53 -9.70 -12.31 13.84
C ASP A 53 -10.20 -13.73 14.25
N ASP A 54 -11.44 -13.83 14.74
CA ASP A 54 -12.12 -15.09 15.08
C ASP A 54 -12.94 -15.68 13.91
N GLY A 55 -12.95 -15.01 12.76
CA GLY A 55 -13.72 -15.39 11.58
C GLY A 55 -15.20 -15.00 11.63
N GLU A 56 -15.64 -14.26 12.65
CA GLU A 56 -17.01 -13.75 12.73
C GLU A 56 -17.12 -12.38 12.01
N PRO A 57 -18.22 -12.10 11.29
CA PRO A 57 -18.39 -10.82 10.61
C PRO A 57 -18.48 -9.65 11.60
N GLU A 58 -17.63 -8.65 11.42
CA GLU A 58 -17.61 -7.41 12.19
C GLU A 58 -17.92 -6.19 11.31
N PRO A 59 -18.63 -5.16 11.84
CA PRO A 59 -18.87 -3.93 11.10
C PRO A 59 -17.57 -3.19 10.77
N ALA A 60 -17.36 -2.90 9.49
CA ALA A 60 -16.20 -2.17 8.99
C ALA A 60 -16.62 -1.01 8.08
N LEU A 61 -15.88 0.09 8.12
CA LEU A 61 -16.04 1.18 7.16
C LEU A 61 -15.15 0.95 5.94
N LYS A 62 -15.73 1.07 4.74
CA LYS A 62 -14.98 1.05 3.47
C LYS A 62 -15.33 2.25 2.61
N THR A 63 -14.43 2.59 1.70
CA THR A 63 -14.74 3.57 0.65
C THR A 63 -15.87 3.06 -0.23
N GLN A 64 -16.78 3.94 -0.63
CA GLN A 64 -17.87 3.58 -1.53
C GLN A 64 -17.37 3.03 -2.87
N VAL A 65 -18.14 2.11 -3.43
CA VAL A 65 -17.95 1.61 -4.79
C VAL A 65 -18.92 2.34 -5.70
N GLN A 66 -18.39 3.04 -6.69
CA GLN A 66 -19.15 3.74 -7.71
C GLN A 66 -18.77 3.18 -9.07
N ASP A 67 -19.74 2.75 -9.87
CA ASP A 67 -19.52 2.19 -11.21
C ASP A 67 -18.42 1.12 -11.25
N GLY A 68 -18.44 0.19 -10.30
CA GLY A 68 -17.53 -0.96 -10.24
C GLY A 68 -16.11 -0.69 -9.72
N ALA A 69 -15.82 0.51 -9.21
CA ALA A 69 -14.52 0.80 -8.57
C ALA A 69 -14.67 1.75 -7.38
N CYS A 70 -13.60 1.90 -6.59
CA CYS A 70 -13.53 2.86 -5.49
C CYS A 70 -13.94 4.27 -5.94
N ILE A 71 -14.65 5.02 -5.09
CA ILE A 71 -15.09 6.39 -5.34
C ILE A 71 -13.94 7.35 -5.69
N PHE A 72 -12.72 7.09 -5.22
CA PHE A 72 -11.53 7.88 -5.56
C PHE A 72 -10.91 7.51 -6.91
N ALA A 73 -11.41 6.50 -7.63
CA ALA A 73 -10.88 6.15 -8.94
C ALA A 73 -11.44 7.10 -10.01
N ASN A 74 -10.58 7.94 -10.59
CA ASN A 74 -10.90 8.70 -11.80
C ASN A 74 -10.92 7.76 -13.00
N ARG A 75 -11.85 8.03 -13.92
CA ARG A 75 -12.05 7.28 -15.16
C ARG A 75 -11.26 7.91 -16.31
N ALA A 76 -11.13 7.16 -17.40
CA ALA A 76 -10.54 7.68 -18.63
C ALA A 76 -11.29 8.93 -19.10
N GLY A 77 -10.54 9.96 -19.52
CA GLY A 77 -11.09 11.23 -19.97
C GLY A 77 -11.21 12.32 -18.89
N TRP A 78 -10.96 12.01 -17.61
CA TRP A 78 -10.84 13.05 -16.58
C TRP A 78 -9.56 13.89 -16.74
N ALA A 79 -9.59 15.15 -16.33
CA ALA A 79 -8.52 16.12 -16.58
C ALA A 79 -7.15 15.70 -16.00
N THR A 80 -7.14 14.98 -14.87
CA THR A 80 -5.91 14.47 -14.23
C THR A 80 -5.56 13.04 -14.67
N GLY A 81 -6.31 12.47 -15.61
CA GLY A 81 -6.15 11.10 -16.11
C GLY A 81 -6.88 10.05 -15.26
N ALA A 82 -6.87 8.80 -15.74
CA ALA A 82 -7.43 7.67 -15.01
C ALA A 82 -6.50 7.26 -13.84
N GLY A 83 -7.09 6.79 -12.74
CA GLY A 83 -6.35 6.34 -11.55
C GLY A 83 -6.88 6.93 -10.25
N CYS A 84 -6.20 6.65 -9.14
CA CYS A 84 -6.60 7.13 -7.82
C CYS A 84 -6.39 8.65 -7.68
N ALA A 85 -7.46 9.39 -7.37
CA ALA A 85 -7.46 10.83 -7.13
C ALA A 85 -6.45 11.24 -6.05
N LEU A 86 -6.43 10.53 -4.91
CA LEU A 86 -5.50 10.78 -3.81
C LEU A 86 -4.04 10.63 -4.25
N HIS A 87 -3.74 9.60 -5.05
CA HIS A 87 -2.39 9.39 -5.58
C HIS A 87 -1.99 10.48 -6.58
N GLN A 88 -2.88 10.83 -7.50
CA GLN A 88 -2.62 11.90 -8.48
C GLN A 88 -2.41 13.25 -7.80
N TRP A 89 -3.22 13.59 -6.80
CA TRP A 89 -3.05 14.78 -5.98
C TRP A 89 -1.72 14.75 -5.23
N ALA A 90 -1.42 13.65 -4.54
CA ALA A 90 -0.20 13.52 -3.77
C ALA A 90 1.05 13.72 -4.62
N MET A 91 1.11 13.08 -5.79
CA MET A 91 2.24 13.24 -6.71
C MET A 91 2.34 14.66 -7.28
N ALA A 92 1.21 15.33 -7.54
CA ALA A 92 1.20 16.67 -8.12
C ALA A 92 1.58 17.76 -7.12
N GLU A 93 1.27 17.57 -5.84
CA GLU A 93 1.49 18.54 -4.76
C GLU A 93 2.55 18.07 -3.75
N ASP A 94 3.38 17.09 -4.11
CA ASP A 94 4.49 16.53 -3.31
C ASP A 94 4.07 16.11 -1.88
N GLN A 95 2.91 15.46 -1.77
CA GLN A 95 2.40 14.92 -0.51
C GLN A 95 2.91 13.49 -0.29
N GLU A 96 3.14 13.15 0.97
CA GLU A 96 3.58 11.83 1.38
C GLU A 96 2.44 10.80 1.23
N LEU A 97 2.62 9.83 0.35
CA LEU A 97 1.62 8.81 0.02
C LEU A 97 1.20 7.99 1.24
N THR A 98 2.14 7.70 2.15
CA THR A 98 1.85 6.95 3.39
C THR A 98 0.97 7.71 4.38
N VAL A 99 0.76 9.01 4.17
CA VAL A 99 -0.06 9.88 5.02
C VAL A 99 -1.39 10.22 4.36
N VAL A 100 -1.42 10.47 3.05
CA VAL A 100 -2.63 10.99 2.37
C VAL A 100 -3.46 9.94 1.67
N LYS A 101 -2.99 8.68 1.63
CA LYS A 101 -3.76 7.55 1.12
C LYS A 101 -4.07 6.59 2.26
N PRO A 102 -5.19 5.87 2.17
CA PRO A 102 -5.44 4.78 3.09
C PRO A 102 -4.34 3.73 3.04
N GLU A 103 -4.04 3.11 4.17
CA GLU A 103 -2.97 2.12 4.36
C GLU A 103 -3.02 1.01 3.32
N VAL A 104 -4.19 0.38 3.16
CA VAL A 104 -4.38 -0.69 2.16
C VAL A 104 -4.06 -0.24 0.73
N CYS A 105 -4.18 1.05 0.42
CA CYS A 105 -3.98 1.60 -0.91
C CYS A 105 -2.54 1.99 -1.22
N TRP A 106 -1.73 2.39 -0.23
CA TRP A 106 -0.30 2.67 -0.45
C TRP A 106 0.58 1.46 -0.17
N GLN A 107 0.15 0.52 0.66
CA GLN A 107 0.90 -0.70 0.93
C GLN A 107 1.13 -1.52 -0.33
N LEU A 108 0.12 -1.65 -1.20
CA LEU A 108 0.24 -2.45 -2.42
C LEU A 108 1.40 -1.94 -3.31
N PRO A 109 2.35 -2.81 -3.71
CA PRO A 109 2.27 -4.27 -3.71
C PRO A 109 2.94 -5.00 -2.51
N ILE A 110 3.37 -4.28 -1.49
CA ILE A 110 3.99 -4.83 -0.28
C ILE A 110 2.90 -5.43 0.60
N ARG A 111 3.07 -6.69 1.00
CA ARG A 111 2.18 -7.40 1.92
C ARG A 111 2.76 -7.40 3.32
N ARG A 112 2.04 -6.84 4.29
CA ARG A 112 2.29 -7.05 5.72
C ARG A 112 1.47 -8.23 6.21
N HIS A 113 2.11 -9.16 6.91
CA HIS A 113 1.46 -10.25 7.62
C HIS A 113 1.92 -10.24 9.07
N GLU A 114 0.99 -10.27 10.00
CA GLU A 114 1.25 -10.18 11.43
C GLU A 114 0.63 -11.36 12.14
N GLU A 115 1.42 -12.04 12.97
CA GLU A 115 1.00 -13.23 13.70
C GLU A 115 1.67 -13.22 15.07
N TRP A 116 0.91 -13.53 16.12
CA TRP A 116 1.48 -13.74 17.45
C TRP A 116 2.20 -15.10 17.50
N GLU A 117 3.47 -15.10 17.91
CA GLU A 117 4.23 -16.33 18.16
C GLU A 117 4.68 -16.43 19.62
N GLU A 118 4.51 -17.60 20.23
CA GLU A 118 5.13 -17.93 21.52
C GLU A 118 6.54 -18.48 21.28
N ARG A 119 7.54 -17.80 21.84
CA ARG A 119 8.94 -18.21 21.75
C ARG A 119 9.26 -19.31 22.75
N THR A 120 10.40 -19.97 22.57
CA THR A 120 10.85 -21.06 23.46
C THR A 120 11.09 -20.65 24.91
N ASP A 121 11.20 -19.34 25.18
CA ASP A 121 11.31 -18.75 26.51
C ASP A 121 9.95 -18.38 27.12
N GLY A 122 8.84 -18.73 26.45
CA GLY A 122 7.47 -18.46 26.88
C GLY A 122 7.01 -17.02 26.63
N GLN A 123 7.80 -16.19 25.94
CA GLN A 123 7.37 -14.84 25.57
C GLN A 123 6.55 -14.86 24.28
N GLU A 124 5.38 -14.22 24.32
CA GLU A 124 4.61 -13.91 23.12
C GLU A 124 5.14 -12.65 22.45
N ILE A 125 5.34 -12.71 21.14
CA ILE A 125 5.71 -11.56 20.34
C ILE A 125 4.84 -11.46 19.09
N LEU A 126 4.62 -10.24 18.60
CA LEU A 126 4.03 -10.02 17.29
C LEU A 126 5.12 -10.15 16.23
N ARG A 127 5.01 -11.14 15.33
CA ARG A 127 5.90 -11.29 14.19
C ARG A 127 5.30 -10.61 12.97
N THR A 128 5.92 -9.51 12.55
CA THR A 128 5.63 -8.85 11.27
C THR A 128 6.51 -9.43 10.15
N THR A 129 5.88 -9.93 9.09
CA THR A 129 6.53 -10.42 7.87
C THR A 129 6.13 -9.51 6.71
N LEU A 130 7.13 -8.92 6.02
CA LEU A 130 6.88 -8.20 4.78
C LEU A 130 7.23 -9.08 3.58
N GLY A 131 6.31 -9.15 2.63
CA GLY A 131 6.47 -9.89 1.39
C GLY A 131 5.86 -9.15 0.21
N GLU A 132 5.80 -9.87 -0.91
CA GLU A 132 5.01 -9.45 -2.07
C GLU A 132 3.57 -9.92 -1.87
N TYR A 133 2.59 -9.08 -2.16
CA TYR A 133 1.25 -9.60 -2.42
C TYR A 133 1.33 -10.39 -3.72
N ASP A 134 1.14 -11.71 -3.65
CA ASP A 134 0.88 -12.56 -4.81
C ASP A 134 -0.63 -12.83 -4.91
N ARG A 135 -1.06 -13.57 -5.95
CA ARG A 135 -2.47 -13.93 -6.12
C ARG A 135 -3.05 -14.70 -4.92
N ARG A 136 -2.25 -15.49 -4.20
CA ARG A 136 -2.68 -16.26 -3.02
C ARG A 136 -2.89 -15.36 -1.80
N GLY A 137 -2.40 -14.12 -1.85
CA GLY A 137 -2.77 -13.09 -0.90
C GLY A 137 -4.25 -12.67 -0.95
N TRP A 138 -5.01 -13.11 -1.97
CA TRP A 138 -6.40 -12.73 -2.21
C TRP A 138 -7.36 -13.93 -2.13
N GLY A 139 -7.54 -14.51 -0.94
CA GLY A 139 -8.47 -15.63 -0.74
C GLY A 139 -8.17 -16.83 -1.65
N ASN A 140 -9.15 -17.25 -2.47
CA ASN A 140 -9.02 -18.38 -3.41
C ASN A 140 -8.06 -18.13 -4.60
N GLY A 141 -7.16 -17.16 -4.52
CA GLY A 141 -6.17 -16.88 -5.56
C GLY A 141 -6.52 -15.71 -6.48
N GLY A 142 -7.39 -14.80 -6.03
CA GLY A 142 -7.78 -13.61 -6.79
C GLY A 142 -8.64 -13.89 -8.02
N GLU A 143 -9.45 -14.97 -8.01
CA GLU A 143 -10.38 -15.32 -9.11
C GLU A 143 -11.35 -14.18 -9.46
N ASP A 144 -11.63 -13.31 -8.50
CA ASP A 144 -12.57 -12.20 -8.63
C ASP A 144 -11.98 -10.97 -9.33
N PHE A 145 -10.67 -10.94 -9.63
CA PHE A 145 -10.01 -9.75 -10.18
C PHE A 145 -8.92 -10.05 -11.23
N ASP A 146 -9.09 -9.52 -12.44
CA ASP A 146 -8.18 -9.75 -13.57
C ASP A 146 -6.84 -8.96 -13.51
N TRP A 147 -6.74 -7.95 -12.65
CA TRP A 147 -5.75 -6.86 -12.78
C TRP A 147 -4.49 -7.02 -11.91
N TYR A 148 -4.28 -8.19 -11.28
CA TYR A 148 -3.19 -8.39 -10.33
C TYR A 148 -2.01 -9.20 -10.93
N CYS A 149 -0.81 -8.60 -11.01
CA CYS A 149 0.32 -9.11 -11.83
C CYS A 149 1.74 -8.84 -11.27
N THR A 150 1.91 -8.54 -9.98
CA THR A 150 3.24 -8.29 -9.36
C THR A 150 4.22 -9.44 -9.57
N THR A 151 3.70 -10.67 -9.69
CA THR A 151 4.48 -11.90 -9.91
C THR A 151 5.05 -12.04 -11.33
N ASP A 152 4.67 -11.17 -12.29
CA ASP A 152 5.35 -11.14 -13.58
C ASP A 152 6.71 -10.47 -13.42
N SER A 153 7.76 -11.15 -13.89
CA SER A 153 9.10 -10.60 -14.07
C SER A 153 9.19 -9.20 -14.69
N ALA A 154 8.24 -8.83 -15.56
CA ALA A 154 8.17 -7.50 -16.17
C ALA A 154 7.92 -6.39 -15.14
N CYS A 155 7.35 -6.71 -13.99
CA CYS A 155 7.14 -5.80 -12.86
C CYS A 155 8.43 -5.54 -12.04
N HIS A 156 9.50 -6.30 -12.25
CA HIS A 156 10.76 -6.19 -11.50
C HIS A 156 11.89 -5.59 -12.33
N ASN A 157 11.61 -4.51 -13.06
CA ASN A 157 12.57 -3.85 -13.97
C ASN A 157 13.03 -2.46 -13.49
N SER A 158 12.65 -2.03 -12.27
CA SER A 158 13.09 -0.76 -11.70
C SER A 158 14.62 -0.70 -11.63
N PRO A 159 15.25 0.41 -12.08
CA PRO A 159 16.69 0.60 -11.96
C PRO A 159 17.14 0.78 -10.50
N GLU A 160 16.25 1.30 -9.65
CA GLU A 160 16.48 1.45 -8.22
C GLU A 160 15.85 0.29 -7.45
N PRO A 161 16.60 -0.41 -6.59
CA PRO A 161 16.05 -1.51 -5.81
C PRO A 161 15.01 -1.01 -4.81
N MET A 162 13.98 -1.83 -4.57
CA MET A 162 12.82 -1.43 -3.75
C MET A 162 13.16 -0.92 -2.35
N TRP A 163 14.21 -1.46 -1.71
CA TRP A 163 14.64 -0.99 -0.39
C TRP A 163 15.10 0.48 -0.40
N ARG A 164 15.39 1.06 -1.57
CA ARG A 164 15.67 2.50 -1.75
C ARG A 164 14.52 3.29 -2.36
N SER A 165 13.74 2.69 -3.26
CA SER A 165 12.64 3.42 -3.89
C SER A 165 11.37 3.49 -3.03
N HIS A 166 11.23 2.59 -2.04
CA HIS A 166 10.07 2.51 -1.12
C HIS A 166 10.47 2.74 0.35
N ILE A 167 11.32 3.74 0.61
CA ILE A 167 11.79 4.03 1.98
C ILE A 167 10.61 4.41 2.88
N SER A 168 9.69 5.24 2.39
CA SER A 168 8.54 5.70 3.17
C SER A 168 7.64 4.52 3.57
N GLU A 169 7.25 3.68 2.61
CA GLU A 169 6.37 2.54 2.84
C GLU A 169 7.04 1.48 3.72
N LEU A 170 8.30 1.14 3.46
CA LEU A 170 9.01 0.19 4.32
C LEU A 170 9.16 0.73 5.74
N THR A 171 9.54 2.00 5.90
CA THR A 171 9.66 2.64 7.21
C THR A 171 8.33 2.67 7.96
N ALA A 172 7.23 2.96 7.26
CA ALA A 172 5.88 2.93 7.84
C ALA A 172 5.49 1.51 8.30
N LEU A 173 5.85 0.48 7.52
CA LEU A 173 5.46 -0.90 7.78
C LEU A 173 6.26 -1.61 8.89
N MET A 174 7.56 -1.38 8.99
CA MET A 174 8.44 -2.10 9.94
C MET A 174 9.08 -1.20 11.01
N GLY A 175 8.87 0.11 10.91
CA GLY A 175 9.55 1.11 11.72
C GLY A 175 10.97 1.42 11.24
N LYS A 176 11.42 2.64 11.54
CA LYS A 176 12.72 3.18 11.10
C LYS A 176 13.92 2.29 11.50
N GLN A 177 13.95 1.79 12.72
CA GLN A 177 15.08 0.98 13.22
C GLN A 177 15.22 -0.34 12.45
N SER A 178 14.11 -1.02 12.20
CA SER A 178 14.10 -2.26 11.41
C SER A 178 14.47 -2.00 9.94
N TYR A 179 13.99 -0.88 9.38
CA TYR A 179 14.34 -0.45 8.03
C TYR A 179 15.85 -0.17 7.89
N GLU A 180 16.48 0.51 8.85
CA GLU A 180 17.91 0.79 8.83
C GLU A 180 18.76 -0.51 8.82
N LEU A 181 18.33 -1.54 9.55
CA LEU A 181 18.95 -2.87 9.52
C LEU A 181 18.78 -3.54 8.15
N LEU A 182 17.57 -3.52 7.59
CA LEU A 182 17.31 -4.06 6.25
C LEU A 182 18.18 -3.36 5.19
N ALA A 183 18.21 -2.03 5.21
CA ALA A 183 19.00 -1.23 4.28
C ALA A 183 20.49 -1.58 4.38
N ALA A 184 21.05 -1.67 5.59
CA ALA A 184 22.44 -2.06 5.79
C ALA A 184 22.76 -3.46 5.23
N HIS A 185 21.87 -4.43 5.43
CA HIS A 185 22.02 -5.77 4.84
C HIS A 185 21.98 -5.75 3.30
N CYS A 186 21.07 -4.96 2.72
CA CYS A 186 20.94 -4.82 1.28
C CYS A 186 22.14 -4.09 0.65
N GLU A 187 22.66 -3.06 1.32
CA GLU A 187 23.88 -2.34 0.93
C GLU A 187 25.09 -3.27 0.90
N GLU A 188 25.31 -4.02 1.97
CA GLU A 188 26.42 -4.96 2.05
C GLU A 188 26.30 -6.04 0.96
N ARG A 189 25.09 -6.55 0.71
CA ARG A 189 24.84 -7.50 -0.39
C ARG A 189 25.17 -6.91 -1.76
N ALA A 190 24.82 -5.66 -2.00
CA ALA A 190 25.16 -4.97 -3.25
C ALA A 190 26.68 -4.79 -3.39
N ARG A 191 27.36 -4.40 -2.32
CA ARG A 191 28.83 -4.27 -2.28
C ARG A 191 29.53 -5.58 -2.58
N LEU A 192 29.08 -6.68 -1.96
CA LEU A 192 29.63 -8.03 -2.19
C LEU A 192 29.42 -8.51 -3.63
N ARG A 193 28.24 -8.22 -4.22
CA ARG A 193 27.97 -8.51 -5.64
C ARG A 193 28.96 -7.78 -6.54
N ASP A 194 29.19 -6.50 -6.31
CA ASP A 194 30.08 -5.68 -7.14
C ASP A 194 31.55 -6.11 -6.99
N ALA A 195 31.96 -6.50 -5.78
CA ALA A 195 33.27 -7.09 -5.53
C ALA A 195 33.46 -8.45 -6.22
N ALA A 196 32.46 -9.34 -6.18
CA ALA A 196 32.49 -10.63 -6.86
C ALA A 196 32.59 -10.45 -8.38
N LYS A 197 31.79 -9.53 -8.95
CA LYS A 197 31.86 -9.17 -10.37
C LYS A 197 33.24 -8.66 -10.76
N SER A 198 33.84 -7.80 -9.93
CA SER A 198 35.21 -7.28 -10.15
C SER A 198 36.29 -8.37 -10.06
N ALA A 199 36.05 -9.41 -9.25
CA ALA A 199 36.92 -10.57 -9.14
C ALA A 199 36.61 -11.68 -10.17
N ASN A 200 35.70 -11.43 -11.12
CA ASN A 200 35.24 -12.40 -12.12
C ASN A 200 34.67 -13.69 -11.51
N ILE A 201 34.00 -13.56 -10.35
CA ILE A 201 33.29 -14.62 -9.64
C ILE A 201 31.80 -14.49 -9.96
N ASP A 202 31.20 -15.54 -10.53
CA ASP A 202 29.78 -15.59 -10.84
C ASP A 202 28.99 -16.02 -9.59
N LEU A 203 28.22 -15.08 -9.03
CA LEU A 203 27.32 -15.39 -7.92
C LEU A 203 26.00 -15.94 -8.48
N PRO A 204 25.36 -16.93 -7.82
CA PRO A 204 24.04 -17.37 -8.22
C PRO A 204 23.05 -16.19 -8.24
N LEU A 205 22.63 -15.79 -9.43
CA LEU A 205 21.61 -14.75 -9.63
C LEU A 205 20.22 -15.37 -9.51
N HIS A 206 19.30 -14.64 -8.88
CA HIS A 206 17.89 -15.02 -8.84
C HIS A 206 17.37 -15.10 -10.29
N PRO A 207 16.53 -16.09 -10.66
CA PRO A 207 15.99 -16.22 -12.02
C PRO A 207 15.29 -14.95 -12.53
N ALA A 208 14.62 -14.20 -11.63
CA ALA A 208 14.01 -12.91 -11.99
C ALA A 208 15.05 -11.85 -12.40
N SER A 209 16.22 -11.83 -11.77
CA SER A 209 17.31 -10.90 -12.11
C SER A 209 17.85 -11.17 -13.52
N LYS A 210 18.06 -12.45 -13.87
CA LYS A 210 18.50 -12.84 -15.22
C LYS A 210 17.49 -12.42 -16.30
N LYS A 211 16.19 -12.60 -16.05
CA LYS A 211 15.12 -12.24 -16.99
C LYS A 211 14.98 -10.72 -17.14
N ALA A 212 15.27 -9.95 -16.10
CA ALA A 212 15.29 -8.49 -16.12
C ALA A 212 16.60 -7.89 -16.69
N GLY A 213 17.57 -8.71 -17.09
CA GLY A 213 18.81 -8.26 -17.74
C GLY A 213 19.94 -7.83 -16.79
N TRP A 214 19.90 -8.28 -15.53
CA TRP A 214 20.90 -8.01 -14.49
C TRP A 214 21.95 -9.11 -14.36
#